data_AF-A0A2S3VU29-F1
#
_entry.id   AF-A0A2S3VU29-F1
#
_cell.length_a   1.000
_cell.length_b   1.000
_cell.length_c   1.000
_cell.angle_alpha   90.00
_cell.angle_beta   90.00
_cell.angle_gamma   90.00
#
_symmetry.space_group_name_H-M   'P 1'
#
loop_
_entity.id
_entity.type
_entity.pdbx_description
1 polymer ?
#
loop_
_entity_poly.entity_id
_entity_poly.type
_entity_poly.pdbx_seq_one_letter_code
_entity_poly.pdbx_strand_id
1 'polypeptide(L)'
;MSQHLRFEAANGMMATRTKFGEYTEELLQLNDSIQVEYRKTTLQALKMAVSHLASLQHQKKEILKLFQQNNITADVYNDEIKGVDDEIGTIEIFIQNNIGTKPLLRVRTLK
;
A
#
# COMPACT_ATOMS: atom_id res chain seq x y z
N MET A 1 20.09 9.68 -0.27
CA MET A 1 18.92 9.70 -1.17
C MET A 1 17.85 10.70 -0.73
N SER A 2 17.15 10.52 0.40
CA SER A 2 16.06 11.43 0.85
C SER A 2 16.46 12.90 1.09
N GLN A 3 17.74 13.15 1.34
CA GLN A 3 18.31 14.49 1.46
C GLN A 3 18.46 15.22 0.10
N HIS A 4 18.53 14.48 -1.01
CA HIS A 4 18.78 15.02 -2.35
C HIS A 4 17.56 14.93 -3.26
N LEU A 5 16.71 13.93 -3.03
CA LEU A 5 15.51 13.65 -3.81
C LEU A 5 14.32 13.47 -2.87
N ARG A 6 13.18 14.03 -3.26
CA ARG A 6 11.90 13.87 -2.58
C ARG A 6 10.83 13.47 -3.58
N PHE A 7 10.05 12.44 -3.27
CA PHE A 7 8.88 12.09 -4.06
C PHE A 7 7.73 13.09 -3.81
N GLU A 8 7.16 13.62 -4.88
CA GLU A 8 6.00 14.51 -4.87
C GLU A 8 4.73 13.74 -5.28
N ALA A 9 3.93 13.36 -4.29
CA ALA A 9 2.76 12.51 -4.51
C ALA A 9 1.65 13.19 -5.35
N ALA A 10 1.65 14.52 -5.46
CA ALA A 10 0.66 15.27 -6.23
C ALA A 10 0.83 15.06 -7.75
N ASN A 11 2.06 14.96 -8.23
CA ASN A 11 2.38 14.87 -9.66
C ASN A 11 3.21 13.64 -10.03
N GLY A 12 3.60 12.80 -9.08
CA GLY A 12 4.38 11.59 -9.32
C GLY A 12 5.82 11.85 -9.74
N MET A 13 6.35 13.05 -9.52
CA MET A 13 7.73 13.43 -9.84
C MET A 13 8.66 13.29 -8.63
N MET A 14 9.96 13.23 -8.91
CA MET A 14 11.03 13.38 -7.93
C MET A 14 11.52 14.83 -7.95
N ALA A 15 11.24 15.57 -6.88
CA ALA A 15 11.80 16.89 -6.65
C ALA A 15 13.25 16.76 -6.19
N THR A 16 14.13 17.52 -6.84
CA THR A 16 15.54 17.62 -6.49
C THR A 16 15.73 18.72 -5.44
N ARG A 17 16.65 18.51 -4.49
CA ARG A 17 16.95 19.45 -3.40
C ARG A 17 18.38 19.96 -3.42
N THR A 18 19.25 19.29 -4.18
CA THR A 18 20.68 19.57 -4.29
C THR A 18 21.13 19.30 -5.72
N LYS A 19 22.29 19.84 -6.11
CA LYS A 19 22.92 19.51 -7.41
C LYS A 19 23.15 18.02 -7.60
N PHE A 20 23.53 17.29 -6.54
CA PHE A 20 23.63 15.84 -6.58
C PHE A 20 22.28 15.16 -6.85
N GLY A 21 21.19 15.73 -6.33
CA GLY A 21 19.83 15.31 -6.65
C GLY A 21 19.51 15.51 -8.13
N GLU A 22 19.86 16.65 -8.71
CA GLU A 22 19.70 16.93 -10.15
C GLU A 22 20.45 15.90 -11.00
N TYR A 23 21.74 15.66 -10.72
CA TYR A 23 22.50 14.66 -11.46
C TYR A 23 21.92 13.24 -11.32
N THR A 24 21.44 12.89 -10.14
CA THR A 24 20.85 11.56 -9.91
C THR A 24 19.49 11.43 -10.62
N GLU A 25 18.69 12.49 -10.62
CA GLU A 25 17.42 12.57 -11.33
C GLU A 25 17.61 12.40 -12.83
N GLU A 26 18.57 13.14 -13.42
CA GLU A 26 18.89 13.06 -14.83
C GLU A 26 19.49 11.71 -15.22
N LEU A 27 20.50 11.23 -14.49
CA LEU A 27 21.22 9.98 -14.80
C LEU A 27 20.31 8.75 -14.74
N LEU A 28 19.39 8.71 -13.78
CA LEU A 28 18.43 7.62 -13.64
C LEU A 28 17.10 7.90 -14.37
N GLN A 29 17.02 9.04 -15.07
CA GLN A 29 15.85 9.51 -15.80
C GLN A 29 14.58 9.46 -14.94
N LEU A 30 14.69 9.86 -13.66
CA LEU A 30 13.64 9.63 -12.68
C LEU A 30 12.35 10.33 -13.03
N ASN A 31 12.38 11.47 -13.74
CA ASN A 31 11.18 12.16 -14.20
C ASN A 31 10.84 11.94 -15.68
N ASP A 32 11.38 10.90 -16.31
CA ASP A 32 10.89 10.47 -17.61
C ASP A 32 9.37 10.17 -17.55
N SER A 33 8.67 10.44 -18.64
CA SER A 33 7.20 10.36 -18.70
C SER A 33 6.67 8.99 -18.30
N ILE A 34 7.36 7.91 -18.71
CA ILE A 34 6.97 6.53 -18.42
C ILE A 34 7.09 6.26 -16.91
N GLN A 35 8.18 6.70 -16.28
CA GLN A 35 8.39 6.51 -14.84
C GLN A 35 7.39 7.33 -14.01
N VAL A 36 7.11 8.57 -14.42
CA VAL A 36 6.12 9.43 -13.75
C VAL A 36 4.72 8.81 -13.84
N GLU A 37 4.32 8.33 -15.02
CA GLU A 37 3.02 7.69 -15.23
C GLU A 37 2.90 6.39 -14.44
N TYR A 38 3.94 5.55 -14.43
CA TYR A 38 4.00 4.38 -13.57
C TYR A 38 3.78 4.74 -12.09
N ARG A 39 4.49 5.73 -11.55
CA ARG A 39 4.31 6.15 -10.14
C ARG A 39 2.91 6.70 -9.87
N LYS A 40 2.31 7.44 -10.81
CA LYS A 40 0.93 7.93 -10.68
C LYS A 40 -0.08 6.80 -10.63
N THR A 41 0.04 5.81 -11.51
CA THR A 41 -0.87 4.65 -11.55
C THR A 41 -0.70 3.78 -10.30
N THR A 42 0.53 3.54 -9.84
CA THR A 42 0.78 2.86 -8.57
C THR A 42 0.17 3.61 -7.38
N LEU A 43 0.31 4.94 -7.32
CA LEU A 43 -0.34 5.75 -6.29
C LEU A 43 -1.85 5.65 -6.32
N GLN A 44 -2.46 5.62 -7.50
CA GLN A 44 -3.90 5.45 -7.65
C GLN A 44 -4.34 4.06 -7.16
N ALA A 45 -3.63 3.00 -7.55
CA ALA A 45 -3.89 1.66 -7.07
C ALA A 45 -3.77 1.56 -5.54
N LEU A 46 -2.76 2.20 -4.94
CA LEU A 46 -2.60 2.32 -3.49
C LEU A 46 -3.78 3.02 -2.82
N LYS A 47 -4.25 4.15 -3.37
CA LYS A 47 -5.42 4.86 -2.83
C LYS A 47 -6.68 4.00 -2.89
N MET A 48 -6.88 3.27 -3.99
CA MET A 48 -8.00 2.34 -4.14
C MET A 48 -7.90 1.20 -3.12
N ALA A 49 -6.72 0.61 -2.96
CA ALA A 49 -6.47 -0.44 -1.97
C ALA A 49 -6.74 0.03 -0.53
N VAL A 50 -6.30 1.23 -0.15
CA VAL A 50 -6.57 1.80 1.18
C VAL A 50 -8.07 2.02 1.39
N SER A 51 -8.78 2.54 0.39
CA SER A 51 -10.23 2.72 0.46
C SER A 51 -10.95 1.36 0.58
N HIS A 52 -10.49 0.37 -0.17
CA HIS A 52 -11.07 -0.97 -0.14
C HIS A 52 -10.84 -1.66 1.22
N LEU A 53 -9.64 -1.52 1.80
CA LEU A 53 -9.32 -1.98 3.14
C LEU A 53 -10.27 -1.38 4.19
N ALA A 54 -10.51 -0.07 4.12
CA ALA A 54 -11.44 0.60 5.03
C ALA A 54 -12.88 0.06 4.88
N SER A 55 -13.31 -0.23 3.65
CA SER A 55 -14.61 -0.85 3.37
C SER A 55 -14.71 -2.25 3.97
N LEU A 56 -13.69 -3.10 3.79
CA LEU A 56 -13.67 -4.46 4.38
C LEU A 56 -13.65 -4.41 5.91
N GLN A 57 -12.89 -3.49 6.51
CA GLN A 57 -12.91 -3.28 7.95
C GLN A 57 -14.27 -2.82 8.47
N HIS A 58 -15.00 -2.02 7.69
CA HIS A 58 -16.38 -1.65 8.00
C HIS A 58 -17.32 -2.85 7.88
N GLN A 59 -17.23 -3.64 6.81
CA GLN A 59 -18.00 -4.86 6.62
C GLN A 59 -17.79 -5.84 7.76
N LYS A 60 -16.54 -6.04 8.19
CA LYS A 60 -16.18 -6.85 9.35
C LYS A 60 -16.93 -6.42 10.62
N LYS A 61 -17.01 -5.11 10.87
CA LYS A 61 -17.74 -4.56 12.04
C LYS A 61 -19.25 -4.80 11.94
N GLU A 62 -19.83 -4.65 10.76
CA GLU A 62 -21.27 -4.90 10.56
C GLU A 62 -21.62 -6.39 10.72
N ILE A 63 -20.79 -7.30 10.20
CA ILE A 63 -20.97 -8.75 10.40
C ILE A 63 -20.91 -9.09 11.90
N LEU A 64 -19.93 -8.55 12.63
CA LEU A 64 -19.81 -8.74 14.07
C LEU A 64 -21.05 -8.24 14.82
N LYS A 65 -21.58 -7.08 14.41
CA LYS A 65 -22.79 -6.51 15.00
C LYS A 65 -24.02 -7.37 14.74
N LEU A 66 -24.20 -7.90 13.52
CA LEU A 66 -25.29 -8.82 13.19
C LEU A 66 -25.21 -10.10 14.03
N PHE A 67 -24.01 -10.63 14.25
CA PHE A 67 -23.79 -11.79 15.10
C PHE A 67 -24.14 -11.50 16.57
N GLN A 68 -23.67 -10.37 17.12
CA GLN A 68 -23.98 -9.94 18.49
C GLN A 68 -25.48 -9.69 18.71
N GLN A 69 -26.20 -9.30 17.68
CA GLN A 69 -27.66 -9.11 17.69
C GLN A 69 -28.44 -10.42 17.49
N ASN A 70 -27.77 -11.57 17.36
CA ASN A 70 -28.34 -12.88 17.02
C ASN A 70 -29.12 -12.89 15.69
N ASN A 71 -28.79 -11.98 14.77
CA ASN A 71 -29.41 -11.91 13.44
C ASN A 71 -28.82 -12.91 12.45
N ILE A 72 -27.63 -13.44 12.74
CA ILE A 72 -26.95 -14.49 11.97
C ILE A 72 -26.45 -15.58 12.90
N THR A 73 -26.31 -16.81 12.38
CA THR A 73 -25.77 -17.94 13.14
C THR A 73 -24.25 -17.87 13.25
N ALA A 74 -23.67 -18.65 14.17
CA ALA A 74 -22.22 -18.76 14.31
C ALA A 74 -21.56 -19.31 13.02
N ASP A 75 -22.22 -20.23 12.32
CA ASP A 75 -21.72 -20.79 11.06
C ASP A 75 -21.64 -19.70 9.97
N VAL A 76 -22.71 -18.93 9.81
CA VAL A 76 -22.75 -17.80 8.85
C VAL A 76 -21.70 -16.75 9.21
N TYR A 77 -21.55 -16.42 10.49
CA TYR A 77 -20.51 -15.49 10.95
C TYR A 77 -19.11 -15.99 10.59
N ASN A 78 -18.80 -17.26 10.87
CA ASN A 78 -17.48 -17.83 10.64
C ASN A 78 -17.11 -17.91 9.15
N ASP A 79 -18.09 -18.23 8.29
CA ASP A 79 -17.86 -18.30 6.85
C ASP A 79 -17.61 -16.91 6.25
N GLU A 80 -18.45 -15.92 6.61
CA GLU A 80 -18.33 -14.53 6.13
C GLU A 80 -17.06 -13.84 6.65
N ILE A 81 -16.73 -14.01 7.94
CA ILE A 81 -15.56 -13.34 8.54
C ILE A 81 -14.26 -13.84 7.95
N LYS A 82 -14.20 -15.13 7.57
CA LYS A 82 -13.01 -15.74 6.99
C LYS A 82 -12.71 -15.15 5.61
N GLY A 83 -13.73 -15.00 4.76
CA GLY A 83 -13.55 -14.37 3.44
C GLY A 83 -13.06 -12.93 3.56
N VAL A 84 -13.68 -12.15 4.46
CA VAL A 84 -13.28 -10.76 4.72
C VAL A 84 -11.85 -10.67 5.26
N ASP A 85 -11.44 -11.56 6.17
CA ASP A 85 -10.10 -11.55 6.75
C ASP A 85 -9.00 -11.94 5.75
N ASP A 86 -9.28 -12.91 4.87
CA ASP A 86 -8.36 -13.30 3.80
C ASP A 86 -8.13 -12.14 2.80
N GLU A 87 -9.20 -11.42 2.45
CA GLU A 87 -9.12 -10.24 1.58
C GLU A 87 -8.37 -9.07 2.25
N ILE A 88 -8.66 -8.80 3.53
CA ILE A 88 -7.92 -7.80 4.33
C ILE A 88 -6.42 -8.12 4.31
N GLY A 89 -6.05 -9.36 4.62
CA GLY A 89 -4.65 -9.79 4.63
C GLY A 89 -3.96 -9.58 3.28
N THR A 90 -4.66 -9.90 2.18
CA THR A 90 -4.14 -9.71 0.81
C THR A 90 -3.89 -8.23 0.50
N ILE A 91 -4.84 -7.35 0.85
CA ILE A 91 -4.73 -5.91 0.59
C ILE A 91 -3.65 -5.28 1.47
N GLU A 92 -3.53 -5.69 2.74
CA GLU A 92 -2.47 -5.21 3.62
C GLU A 92 -1.09 -5.56 3.08
N ILE A 93 -0.90 -6.79 2.57
CA ILE A 93 0.35 -7.20 1.92
C ILE A 93 0.62 -6.34 0.69
N PHE A 94 -0.38 -6.10 -0.16
CA PHE A 94 -0.25 -5.24 -1.34
C PHE A 94 0.20 -3.83 -0.96
N ILE A 95 -0.46 -3.21 0.04
CA ILE A 95 -0.11 -1.88 0.54
C ILE A 95 1.34 -1.91 1.04
N GLN A 96 1.68 -2.80 1.97
CA GLN A 96 3.02 -2.91 2.56
C GLN A 96 4.14 -3.06 1.53
N ASN A 97 3.91 -3.85 0.47
CA ASN A 97 4.89 -4.04 -0.61
C ASN A 97 5.16 -2.76 -1.40
N ASN A 98 4.20 -1.83 -1.47
CA ASN A 98 4.28 -0.63 -2.30
C ASN A 98 4.64 0.65 -1.52
N ILE A 99 4.41 0.72 -0.21
CA ILE A 99 4.89 1.83 0.64
C ILE A 99 6.32 1.64 1.15
N GLY A 100 6.95 0.49 0.90
CA GLY A 100 8.35 0.23 1.27
C GLY A 100 8.59 0.18 2.78
N THR A 101 7.55 -0.08 3.59
CA THR A 101 7.62 -0.12 5.05
C THR A 101 8.01 -1.50 5.60
N LYS A 102 8.16 -2.51 4.75
CA LYS A 102 8.72 -3.80 5.18
C LYS A 102 10.19 -3.60 5.59
N PRO A 103 10.56 -3.95 6.83
CA PRO A 103 11.96 -4.03 7.20
C PRO A 103 12.70 -4.92 6.21
N LEU A 104 13.88 -4.48 5.76
CA LEU A 104 14.73 -5.32 4.93
C LEU A 104 14.94 -6.67 5.63
N LEU A 105 14.77 -7.77 4.88
CA LEU A 105 15.09 -9.09 5.38
C LEU A 105 16.54 -9.07 5.88
N ARG A 106 16.77 -9.54 7.11
CA ARG A 106 18.13 -9.61 7.66
C ARG A 106 19.00 -10.39 6.68
N VAL A 107 20.09 -9.76 6.23
CA VAL A 107 21.10 -10.44 5.41
C VAL A 107 21.56 -11.66 6.20
N ARG A 108 21.33 -12.86 5.67
CA ARG A 108 21.91 -14.07 6.25
C ARG A 108 23.42 -13.90 6.17
N THR A 109 24.07 -13.67 7.31
CA THR A 109 25.52 -13.80 7.42
C THR A 109 25.85 -15.24 7.06
N LEU A 110 26.36 -15.44 5.85
CA LEU A 110 27.03 -16.68 5.47
C LEU A 110 28.18 -16.86 6.48
N LYS A 111 28.10 -17.94 7.26
CA LYS A 111 29.21 -18.40 8.09
C LYS A 111 30.16 -19.21 7.22
#